data_AF-X6LB61-F1
#
_entry.id   AF-X6LB61-F1
#
_cell.length_a   1.000
_cell.length_b   1.000
_cell.length_c   1.000
_cell.angle_alpha   90.00
_cell.angle_beta   90.00
_cell.angle_gamma   90.00
#
_symmetry.space_group_name_H-M   'P 1'
#
loop_
_entity.id
_entity.type
_entity.pdbx_description
1 polymer ?
#
loop_
_entity_poly.entity_id
_entity_poly.type
_entity_poly.pdbx_seq_one_letter_code
_entity_poly.pdbx_strand_id
1 'polypeptide(L)'
;TNQDKKEDEWTAYVIIDERKKVIKMKELSFEELLFQANHCLESKDFQKIYNENLKLQLADMRNNIIESDKDVMKEFESNEPTFKIIWAFQLGKTKIIRNALVMLIAISEYDDNNTWKYLKNVKEKDVKNFKQLFEQELNYEMICNPYPKMTKNEIDEFIDK
;
A
#
# COMPACT_ATOMS: atom_id res chain seq x y z
N THR A 1 -8.02 36.54 -42.23
CA THR A 1 -7.18 36.82 -41.04
C THR A 1 -7.73 35.99 -39.91
N ASN A 2 -7.27 34.75 -39.75
CA ASN A 2 -7.69 33.91 -38.63
C ASN A 2 -6.83 34.33 -37.44
N GLN A 3 -7.39 35.17 -36.58
CA GLN A 3 -6.81 35.43 -35.27
C GLN A 3 -6.86 34.11 -34.49
N ASP A 4 -5.69 33.51 -34.28
CA ASP A 4 -5.46 32.49 -33.27
C ASP A 4 -5.96 33.06 -31.94
N LYS A 5 -7.15 32.63 -31.52
CA LYS A 5 -7.60 32.80 -30.14
C LYS A 5 -6.65 31.94 -29.32
N LYS A 6 -5.68 32.56 -28.65
CA LYS A 6 -4.95 31.92 -27.55
C LYS A 6 -6.01 31.47 -26.56
N GLU A 7 -6.28 30.16 -26.50
CA GLU A 7 -6.96 29.57 -25.35
C GLU A 7 -6.08 29.89 -24.15
N ASP A 8 -6.66 30.52 -23.13
CA ASP A 8 -5.96 30.81 -21.88
C ASP A 8 -5.71 29.46 -21.18
N GLU A 9 -4.52 28.89 -21.38
CA GLU A 9 -4.10 27.64 -20.76
C GLU A 9 -3.62 27.90 -19.32
N TRP A 10 -4.07 27.06 -18.39
CA TRP A 10 -3.62 27.07 -17.00
C TRP A 10 -2.34 26.25 -16.86
N THR A 11 -1.25 26.88 -16.45
CA THR A 11 0.03 26.20 -16.28
C THR A 11 0.22 25.77 -14.83
N ALA A 12 0.59 24.50 -14.63
CA ALA A 12 0.91 23.93 -13.34
C ALA A 12 2.09 22.94 -13.45
N TYR A 13 2.51 22.40 -12.32
CA TYR A 13 3.56 21.40 -12.25
C TYR A 13 3.05 20.11 -11.60
N VAL A 14 3.58 18.97 -12.06
CA VAL A 14 3.38 17.67 -11.42
C VAL A 14 4.74 17.05 -11.08
N ILE A 15 4.88 16.57 -9.84
CA ILE A 15 6.07 15.86 -9.37
C ILE A 15 5.81 14.35 -9.41
N ILE A 16 6.70 13.61 -10.09
CA ILE A 16 6.60 12.15 -10.30
C ILE A 16 7.94 11.51 -9.96
N ASP A 17 8.04 10.85 -8.79
CA ASP A 17 9.29 10.27 -8.29
C ASP A 17 10.48 11.25 -8.48
N GLU A 18 10.35 12.44 -7.90
CA GLU A 18 11.32 13.56 -7.95
C GLU A 18 11.42 14.31 -9.29
N ARG A 19 10.79 13.84 -10.37
CA ARG A 19 10.75 14.55 -11.65
C ARG A 19 9.66 15.61 -11.65
N LYS A 20 10.02 16.89 -11.76
CA LYS A 20 9.07 17.99 -11.98
C LYS A 20 8.76 18.12 -13.48
N LYS A 21 7.50 17.97 -13.86
CA LYS A 21 7.00 18.11 -15.24
C LYS A 21 6.00 19.27 -15.29
N VAL A 22 6.05 20.05 -16.37
CA VAL A 22 5.07 21.12 -16.63
C VAL A 22 3.84 20.51 -17.27
N ILE A 23 2.66 20.88 -16.77
CA ILE A 23 1.38 20.54 -17.37
C ILE A 23 0.65 21.81 -17.79
N LYS A 24 -0.16 21.69 -18.84
CA LYS A 24 -1.02 22.75 -19.35
C LYS A 24 -2.43 22.22 -19.36
N MET A 25 -3.30 22.85 -18.60
CA MET A 25 -4.68 22.43 -18.41
C MET A 25 -5.59 23.40 -19.17
N LYS A 26 -6.54 22.85 -19.91
CA LYS A 26 -7.57 23.65 -20.60
C LYS A 26 -8.65 24.15 -19.65
N GLU A 27 -8.92 23.37 -18.61
CA GLU A 27 -9.94 23.63 -17.61
C GLU A 27 -9.38 23.33 -16.22
N LEU A 28 -9.77 24.10 -15.21
CA LEU A 28 -9.40 23.86 -13.81
C LEU A 28 -10.29 22.79 -13.19
N SER A 29 -10.19 21.56 -13.70
CA SER A 29 -10.92 20.39 -13.19
C SER A 29 -9.96 19.29 -12.74
N PHE A 30 -10.45 18.43 -11.85
CA PHE A 30 -9.74 17.24 -11.41
C PHE A 30 -9.53 16.25 -12.56
N GLU A 31 -10.50 16.13 -13.46
CA GLU A 31 -10.39 15.26 -14.63
C GLU A 31 -9.27 15.70 -15.57
N GLU A 32 -9.18 17.00 -15.86
CA GLU A 32 -8.11 17.54 -16.71
C GLU A 32 -6.74 17.41 -16.03
N LEU A 33 -6.65 17.66 -14.71
CA LEU A 33 -5.41 17.44 -13.96
C LEU A 33 -4.96 15.98 -14.07
N LEU A 34 -5.89 15.04 -13.88
CA LEU A 34 -5.63 13.62 -13.98
C LEU A 34 -5.17 13.24 -15.40
N PHE A 35 -5.81 13.78 -16.43
CA PHE A 35 -5.44 13.54 -17.83
C PHE A 35 -4.00 13.99 -18.11
N GLN A 36 -3.66 15.24 -17.75
CA GLN A 36 -2.32 15.79 -17.96
C GLN A 36 -1.24 15.09 -17.13
N ALA A 37 -1.55 14.73 -15.88
CA ALA A 37 -0.65 13.99 -15.02
C ALA A 37 -0.33 12.60 -15.57
N ASN A 38 -1.33 11.88 -16.09
CA ASN A 38 -1.13 10.58 -16.72
C ASN A 38 -0.27 10.68 -17.99
N HIS A 39 -0.41 11.76 -18.76
CA HIS A 39 0.40 12.00 -19.95
C HIS A 39 1.90 12.24 -19.63
N CYS A 40 2.21 12.63 -18.39
CA CYS A 40 3.59 12.82 -17.94
C CYS A 40 4.29 11.52 -17.50
N LEU A 41 3.57 10.40 -17.41
CA LEU A 41 4.12 9.12 -17.00
C LEU A 41 4.95 8.47 -18.11
N GLU A 42 6.08 7.88 -17.73
CA GLU A 42 6.96 7.11 -18.60
C GLU A 42 6.72 5.60 -18.41
N SER A 43 7.18 4.76 -19.33
CA SER A 43 7.01 3.29 -19.28
C SER A 43 7.43 2.66 -17.94
N LYS A 44 8.51 3.17 -17.32
CA LYS A 44 8.99 2.73 -16.00
C LYS A 44 7.97 2.96 -14.87
N ASP A 45 7.15 4.01 -14.96
CA ASP A 45 6.15 4.34 -13.95
C ASP A 45 5.01 3.32 -14.01
N PHE A 46 4.60 2.93 -15.23
CA PHE A 46 3.60 1.87 -15.41
C PHE A 46 4.11 0.50 -14.99
N GLN A 47 5.38 0.19 -15.24
CA GLN A 47 6.01 -1.03 -14.75
C GLN A 47 6.00 -1.07 -13.22
N LYS A 48 6.31 0.05 -12.55
CA LYS A 48 6.23 0.19 -11.09
C LYS A 48 4.81 -0.07 -10.58
N ILE A 49 3.81 0.60 -11.16
CA ILE A 49 2.40 0.42 -10.81
C ILE A 49 1.99 -1.06 -10.87
N TYR A 50 2.35 -1.75 -11.95
CA TYR A 50 1.99 -3.15 -12.16
C TYR A 50 2.72 -4.10 -11.22
N ASN A 51 4.05 -3.96 -11.11
CA ASN A 51 4.88 -4.87 -10.31
C ASN A 51 4.62 -4.74 -8.80
N GLU A 52 4.30 -3.54 -8.33
CA GLU A 52 4.11 -3.23 -6.92
C GLU A 52 2.62 -3.12 -6.52
N ASN A 53 1.69 -3.35 -7.46
CA ASN A 53 0.24 -3.26 -7.24
C ASN A 53 -0.18 -1.92 -6.60
N LEU A 54 0.26 -0.82 -7.20
CA LEU A 54 0.03 0.54 -6.69
C LEU A 54 -1.16 1.21 -7.40
N LYS A 55 -1.71 2.23 -6.76
CA LYS A 55 -2.69 3.18 -7.30
C LYS A 55 -2.02 4.53 -7.42
N LEU A 56 -2.22 5.18 -8.56
CA LEU A 56 -1.93 6.60 -8.72
C LEU A 56 -2.95 7.42 -7.93
N GLN A 57 -2.45 8.29 -7.06
CA GLN A 57 -3.21 9.36 -6.41
C GLN A 57 -2.51 10.70 -6.67
N LEU A 58 -3.29 11.76 -6.73
CA LEU A 58 -2.78 13.13 -6.82
C LEU A 58 -2.89 13.80 -5.45
N ALA A 59 -1.88 14.57 -5.09
CA ALA A 59 -1.85 15.32 -3.85
C ALA A 59 -1.23 16.70 -4.04
N ASP A 60 -1.53 17.60 -3.12
CA ASP A 60 -0.82 18.87 -2.99
C ASP A 60 0.58 18.66 -2.37
N MET A 61 1.35 19.74 -2.28
CA MET A 61 2.67 19.71 -1.65
C MET A 61 2.64 19.36 -0.16
N ARG A 62 1.49 19.53 0.52
CA ARG A 62 1.27 19.19 1.93
C ARG A 62 0.80 17.74 2.15
N ASN A 63 0.70 16.92 1.10
CA ASN A 63 0.16 15.54 1.11
C ASN A 63 -1.36 15.45 1.30
N ASN A 64 -2.11 16.52 1.08
CA ASN A 64 -3.58 16.41 1.01
C ASN A 64 -3.95 15.82 -0.35
N ILE A 65 -4.76 14.77 -0.36
CA ILE A 65 -5.23 14.14 -1.60
C ILE A 65 -6.16 15.10 -2.33
N ILE A 66 -5.95 15.26 -3.64
CA ILE A 66 -6.83 16.01 -4.53
C ILE A 66 -7.94 15.07 -4.97
N GLU A 67 -9.20 15.37 -4.62
CA GLU A 67 -10.35 14.52 -4.95
C GLU A 67 -11.42 15.27 -5.74
N SER A 68 -11.28 16.59 -5.90
CA SER A 68 -12.30 17.44 -6.51
C SER A 68 -11.73 18.64 -7.27
N ASP A 69 -12.56 19.22 -8.15
CA ASP A 69 -12.23 20.47 -8.86
C ASP A 69 -11.92 21.61 -7.88
N LYS A 70 -12.58 21.64 -6.72
CA LYS A 70 -12.34 22.64 -5.69
C LYS A 70 -10.91 22.55 -5.13
N ASP A 71 -10.40 21.34 -4.96
CA ASP A 71 -9.03 21.11 -4.48
C ASP A 71 -8.02 21.58 -5.52
N VAL A 72 -8.30 21.34 -6.81
CA VAL A 72 -7.49 21.86 -7.93
C VAL A 72 -7.48 23.39 -7.92
N MET A 73 -8.66 24.02 -7.91
CA MET A 73 -8.78 25.49 -7.93
C MET A 73 -8.05 26.14 -6.76
N LYS A 74 -8.10 25.53 -5.57
CA LYS A 74 -7.40 26.02 -4.38
C LYS A 74 -5.88 26.03 -4.57
N GLU A 75 -5.30 25.04 -5.24
CA GLU A 75 -3.86 25.01 -5.50
C GLU A 75 -3.45 26.13 -6.49
N PHE A 76 -4.37 26.53 -7.38
CA PHE A 76 -4.19 27.66 -8.29
C PHE A 76 -4.30 29.04 -7.63
N GLU A 77 -4.67 29.12 -6.36
CA GLU A 77 -4.52 30.34 -5.56
C GLU A 77 -3.05 30.60 -5.16
N SER A 78 -2.18 29.62 -5.35
CA SER A 78 -0.73 29.76 -5.13
C SER A 78 -0.02 30.36 -6.35
N ASN A 79 1.15 30.97 -6.12
CA ASN A 79 1.98 31.53 -7.20
C ASN A 79 2.55 30.47 -8.15
N GLU A 80 2.70 29.22 -7.70
CA GLU A 80 3.26 28.12 -8.46
C GLU A 80 2.48 26.82 -8.20
N PRO A 81 1.34 26.62 -8.88
CA PRO A 81 0.44 25.49 -8.62
C PRO A 81 1.18 24.18 -8.86
N THR A 82 1.35 23.38 -7.80
CA THR A 82 2.19 22.18 -7.86
C THR A 82 1.48 21.00 -7.21
N PHE A 83 1.32 19.95 -8.01
CA PHE A 83 0.78 18.68 -7.60
C PHE A 83 1.89 17.64 -7.54
N LYS A 84 1.65 16.55 -6.83
CA LYS A 84 2.52 15.38 -6.83
C LYS A 84 1.71 14.10 -6.99
N ILE A 85 2.32 13.14 -7.65
CA ILE A 85 1.80 11.78 -7.72
C ILE A 85 2.27 11.03 -6.47
N ILE A 86 1.31 10.45 -5.75
CA ILE A 86 1.53 9.52 -4.66
C ILE A 86 1.16 8.13 -5.17
N TRP A 87 2.06 7.17 -4.94
CA TRP A 87 1.79 5.77 -5.19
C TRP A 87 1.25 5.12 -3.92
N ALA A 88 -0.06 4.91 -3.86
CA ALA A 88 -0.69 4.23 -2.74
C ALA A 88 -0.79 2.73 -3.03
N PHE A 89 -0.51 1.87 -2.05
CA PHE A 89 -0.79 0.45 -2.23
C PHE A 89 -2.28 0.24 -2.53
N GLN A 90 -2.59 -0.44 -3.64
CA GLN A 90 -3.91 -1.04 -3.77
C GLN A 90 -3.94 -2.24 -2.85
N LEU A 91 -4.35 -2.04 -1.60
CA LEU A 91 -5.03 -3.11 -0.89
C LEU A 91 -6.21 -3.49 -1.79
N GLY A 92 -6.05 -4.57 -2.57
CA GLY A 92 -7.17 -5.18 -3.28
C GLY A 92 -8.31 -5.41 -2.29
N LYS A 93 -9.56 -5.56 -2.78
CA LYS A 93 -10.74 -5.78 -1.93
C LYS A 93 -10.39 -6.71 -0.77
N THR A 94 -10.32 -6.16 0.45
CA THR A 94 -10.03 -6.94 1.65
C THR A 94 -11.15 -7.96 1.79
N LYS A 95 -10.88 -9.21 1.43
CA LYS A 95 -11.79 -10.30 1.71
C LYS A 95 -11.66 -10.58 3.21
N ILE A 96 -12.64 -10.13 3.97
CA ILE A 96 -12.77 -10.55 5.36
C ILE A 96 -13.17 -12.02 5.32
N ILE A 97 -12.23 -12.89 5.67
CA ILE A 97 -12.53 -14.30 5.90
C ILE A 97 -13.22 -14.35 7.26
N ARG A 98 -14.52 -14.61 7.29
CA ARG A 98 -15.25 -14.78 8.55
C ARG A 98 -15.15 -16.23 8.98
N ASN A 99 -15.07 -16.47 10.29
CA ASN A 99 -15.05 -17.81 10.88
C ASN A 99 -13.87 -18.68 10.40
N ALA A 100 -12.71 -18.08 10.18
CA ALA A 100 -11.49 -18.83 9.89
C ALA A 100 -10.94 -19.47 11.18
N LEU A 101 -10.41 -20.68 11.06
CA LEU A 101 -9.55 -21.28 12.06
C LEU A 101 -8.10 -20.85 11.78
N VAL A 102 -7.42 -20.29 12.78
CA VAL A 102 -6.01 -19.93 12.70
C VAL A 102 -5.19 -21.01 13.39
N MET A 103 -4.33 -21.70 12.63
CA MET A 103 -3.37 -22.65 13.19
C MET A 103 -1.99 -22.00 13.30
N LEU A 104 -1.47 -21.90 14.53
CA LEU A 104 -0.12 -21.43 14.80
C LEU A 104 0.81 -22.61 15.13
N ILE A 105 1.89 -22.75 14.35
CA ILE A 105 2.95 -23.72 14.60
C ILE A 105 4.19 -22.96 15.06
N ALA A 106 4.39 -22.91 16.36
CA ALA A 106 5.49 -22.23 17.04
C ALA A 106 6.56 -23.25 17.46
N ILE A 107 7.53 -23.49 16.56
CA ILE A 107 8.71 -24.32 16.85
C ILE A 107 9.83 -23.44 17.40
N SER A 108 10.32 -23.75 18.59
CA SER A 108 11.39 -23.01 19.25
C SER A 108 12.53 -23.88 19.75
N GLU A 109 12.39 -25.20 19.69
CA GLU A 109 13.35 -26.19 20.16
C GLU A 109 13.68 -27.19 19.05
N TYR A 110 14.97 -27.52 18.91
CA TYR A 110 15.51 -28.38 17.86
C TYR A 110 16.37 -29.50 18.45
N ASP A 111 16.55 -30.60 17.71
CA ASP A 111 17.42 -31.71 18.13
C ASP A 111 18.88 -31.30 18.28
N ASP A 112 19.38 -30.50 17.35
CA ASP A 112 20.74 -29.98 17.37
C ASP A 112 20.76 -28.47 17.65
N ASN A 113 20.92 -28.12 18.94
CA ASN A 113 21.02 -26.74 19.39
C ASN A 113 22.35 -26.06 19.02
N ASN A 114 23.35 -26.82 18.57
CA ASN A 114 24.60 -26.24 18.10
C ASN A 114 24.44 -25.65 16.70
N THR A 115 23.73 -26.38 15.83
CA THR A 115 23.40 -25.92 14.47
C THR A 115 22.22 -24.96 14.47
N TRP A 116 21.15 -25.28 15.21
CA TRP A 116 19.91 -24.49 15.26
C TRP A 116 19.60 -24.04 16.69
N LYS A 117 20.00 -22.81 17.02
CA LYS A 117 19.80 -22.26 18.36
C LYS A 117 18.32 -22.16 18.70
N TYR A 118 17.98 -22.47 19.95
CA TYR A 118 16.62 -22.31 20.46
C TYR A 118 16.14 -20.86 20.36
N LEU A 119 14.90 -20.71 19.92
CA LEU A 119 14.26 -19.42 19.68
C LEU A 119 13.36 -19.06 20.87
N LYS A 120 13.97 -18.69 22.00
CA LYS A 120 13.22 -18.39 23.26
C LYS A 120 12.08 -17.37 23.08
N ASN A 121 12.29 -16.37 22.23
CA ASN A 121 11.28 -15.34 21.95
C ASN A 121 10.01 -15.89 21.29
N VAL A 122 10.10 -17.00 20.53
CA VAL A 122 8.92 -17.62 19.90
C VAL A 122 7.94 -18.05 20.99
N LYS A 123 8.44 -18.71 22.04
CA LYS A 123 7.64 -19.17 23.19
C LYS A 123 7.18 -18.03 24.10
N GLU A 124 8.04 -17.04 24.32
CA GLU A 124 7.82 -16.00 25.34
C GLU A 124 7.04 -14.79 24.82
N LYS A 125 7.26 -14.40 23.56
CA LYS A 125 6.75 -13.15 22.99
C LYS A 125 5.86 -13.40 21.78
N ASP A 126 6.33 -14.16 20.81
CA ASP A 126 5.65 -14.22 19.50
C ASP A 126 4.30 -14.94 19.62
N VAL A 127 4.26 -16.12 20.27
CA VAL A 127 2.99 -16.83 20.53
C VAL A 127 2.00 -15.94 21.28
N LYS A 128 2.46 -15.18 22.27
CA LYS A 128 1.60 -14.28 23.05
C LYS A 128 1.05 -13.15 22.18
N ASN A 129 1.89 -12.52 21.36
CA ASN A 129 1.50 -11.43 20.47
C ASN A 129 0.49 -11.93 19.42
N PHE A 130 0.73 -13.09 18.81
CA PHE A 130 -0.18 -13.65 17.82
C PHE A 130 -1.51 -14.11 18.43
N LYS A 131 -1.50 -14.68 19.64
CA LYS A 131 -2.75 -14.97 20.36
C LYS A 131 -3.55 -13.71 20.65
N GLN A 132 -2.90 -12.66 21.14
CA GLN A 132 -3.59 -11.38 21.34
C GLN A 132 -4.20 -10.86 20.04
N LEU A 133 -3.42 -10.83 18.95
CA LEU A 133 -3.90 -10.35 17.66
C LEU A 133 -5.07 -11.18 17.12
N PHE A 134 -4.91 -12.51 17.04
CA PHE A 134 -5.89 -13.36 16.37
C PHE A 134 -7.09 -13.72 17.25
N GLU A 135 -6.90 -14.08 18.52
CA GLU A 135 -8.00 -14.45 19.42
C GLU A 135 -8.74 -13.22 19.97
N GLN A 136 -8.02 -12.16 20.37
CA GLN A 136 -8.63 -11.03 21.10
C GLN A 136 -9.03 -9.88 20.19
N GLU A 137 -8.11 -9.43 19.32
CA GLU A 137 -8.35 -8.25 18.48
C GLU A 137 -9.17 -8.60 17.23
N LEU A 138 -8.89 -9.74 16.61
CA LEU A 138 -9.57 -10.20 15.39
C LEU A 138 -10.69 -11.21 15.62
N ASN A 139 -10.82 -11.75 16.85
CA ASN A 139 -11.87 -12.68 17.26
C ASN A 139 -11.98 -13.93 16.35
N TYR A 140 -10.84 -14.51 15.98
CA TYR A 140 -10.74 -15.79 15.30
C TYR A 140 -10.63 -16.94 16.30
N GLU A 141 -11.13 -18.11 15.91
CA GLU A 141 -10.77 -19.36 16.57
C GLU A 141 -9.30 -19.67 16.25
N MET A 142 -8.51 -19.95 17.27
CA MET A 142 -7.08 -20.20 17.12
C MET A 142 -6.68 -21.46 17.87
N ILE A 143 -5.83 -22.26 17.23
CA ILE A 143 -5.14 -23.37 17.86
C ILE A 143 -3.63 -23.21 17.70
N CYS A 144 -2.90 -23.67 18.70
CA CYS A 144 -1.45 -23.64 18.72
C CYS A 144 -0.93 -25.06 18.94
N ASN A 145 0.20 -25.39 18.32
CA ASN A 145 0.87 -26.65 18.59
C ASN A 145 1.14 -26.84 20.09
N PRO A 146 1.01 -28.07 20.62
CA PRO A 146 1.12 -28.33 22.06
C PRO A 146 2.56 -28.22 22.58
N TYR A 147 3.55 -28.51 21.73
CA TYR A 147 4.95 -28.59 22.14
C TYR A 147 5.86 -27.72 21.26
N PRO A 148 6.86 -27.05 21.85
CA PRO A 148 7.81 -26.19 21.13
C PRO A 148 8.78 -26.96 20.20
N LYS A 149 8.78 -28.29 20.30
CA LYS A 149 9.54 -29.22 19.47
C LYS A 149 8.56 -30.22 18.88
N MET A 150 8.57 -30.36 17.57
CA MET A 150 7.78 -31.35 16.85
C MET A 150 8.57 -31.86 15.65
N THR A 151 8.43 -33.15 15.38
CA THR A 151 8.87 -33.78 14.15
C THR A 151 7.94 -33.40 13.00
N LYS A 152 8.37 -33.66 11.76
CA LYS A 152 7.54 -33.44 10.58
C LYS A 152 6.21 -34.21 10.67
N ASN A 153 6.26 -35.49 11.06
CA ASN A 153 5.06 -36.32 11.16
C ASN A 153 4.07 -35.78 12.20
N GLU A 154 4.56 -35.29 13.35
CA GLU A 154 3.70 -34.69 14.37
C GLU A 154 3.05 -33.38 13.88
N ILE A 155 3.75 -32.62 13.04
CA ILE A 155 3.18 -31.41 12.41
C ILE A 155 2.09 -31.78 11.41
N ASP A 156 2.35 -32.79 10.57
CA ASP A 156 1.38 -33.29 9.60
C ASP A 156 0.11 -33.79 10.33
N GLU A 157 0.26 -34.60 11.40
CA GLU A 157 -0.85 -35.04 12.26
C GLU A 157 -1.60 -33.89 12.95
N PHE A 158 -0.91 -32.80 13.27
CA PHE A 158 -1.54 -31.62 13.87
C PHE A 158 -2.37 -30.82 12.86
N ILE A 159 -1.92 -30.73 11.62
CA ILE A 159 -2.61 -30.01 10.54
C ILE A 159 -3.83 -30.80 10.03
N ASP A 160 -3.76 -32.13 10.06
CA ASP A 160 -4.83 -33.03 9.62
C ASP A 160 -6.01 -33.15 10.61
N LYS A 161 -5.95 -32.49 11.78
CA LYS A 161 -7.04 -32.41 12.77
C LYS A 161 -8.13 -31.43 12.38
#